data_AF-A0AAU5MBH0-F1
#
_entry.id   AF-A0AAU5MBH0-F1
#
_cell.length_a   1.000
_cell.length_b   1.000
_cell.length_c   1.000
_cell.angle_alpha   90.00
_cell.angle_beta   90.00
_cell.angle_gamma   90.00
#
_symmetry.space_group_name_H-M   'P 1'
#
loop_
_entity.id
_entity.type
_entity.pdbx_description
1 polymer ?
#
loop_
_entity_poly.entity_id
_entity_poly.type
_entity_poly.pdbx_seq_one_letter_code
_entity_poly.pdbx_strand_id
1 'polypeptide(L)'
;MAERKRQPNELLRQARGGMSQGKLADLVSAEIYRATRKAQLITAKSISDWECGWYTWPSADARQALCRIFQKSDSAELGFYKRRVNISQRSEPVSVLDLMSGHRASADSEILRLPAGRSYSGVDVAAHYCQVELPGEGWLMVDPGKDATGRMNRPDRRSLVVVADHEHRYYASDGRRFVDRAGRRTGPQPISSAAILDDLTVGILWATANTDVSLLADDAQLMSSQERLAHYEGRRTSDVPLSEIPALNAVAGQWLGSRFCARHITRNLNRLAGEPFFWTREKRGEEAASWLLWRHKFAYLRRTSRCFPGMRRGFCIPEADVAASPLYERVLLLLAAALMEAFGITVELSPEHEHAEVEGFVLADEAIVANWLGGSGLWYVDASAPASRKAMFREVAGQVSAESLVGEPTPERRLAAMASYLDVSWQWFQTRCEELAIAGVDDIAQPRSRLLSTRGLNTAIRYVAYIDTLQGAELARR
;
A
#
# COMPACT_ATOMS: atom_id res chain seq x y z
N MET A 1 -0.77 -28.43 4.79
CA MET A 1 -1.15 -28.95 6.12
C MET A 1 -1.83 -30.28 5.91
N ALA A 2 -1.16 -31.39 6.20
CA ALA A 2 -1.84 -32.67 6.27
C ALA A 2 -3.04 -32.54 7.22
N GLU A 3 -4.23 -32.96 6.79
CA GLU A 3 -5.36 -33.18 7.69
C GLU A 3 -4.87 -34.11 8.80
N ARG A 4 -4.49 -33.54 9.94
CA ARG A 4 -4.17 -34.33 11.12
C ARG A 4 -5.47 -35.01 11.50
N LYS A 5 -5.56 -36.32 11.21
CA LYS A 5 -6.64 -37.20 11.67
C LYS A 5 -6.92 -36.88 13.13
N ARG A 6 -8.10 -36.32 13.37
CA ARG A 6 -8.57 -35.98 14.71
C ARG A 6 -8.60 -37.27 15.52
N GLN A 7 -8.02 -37.25 16.71
CA GLN A 7 -8.06 -38.40 17.61
C GLN A 7 -9.19 -38.16 18.62
N PRO A 8 -10.25 -38.98 18.60
CA PRO A 8 -11.29 -38.92 19.62
C PRO A 8 -10.70 -39.13 21.02
N ASN A 9 -11.24 -38.42 22.01
CA ASN A 9 -10.91 -38.62 23.42
C ASN A 9 -11.72 -39.80 23.97
N GLU A 10 -11.22 -41.02 23.70
CA GLU A 10 -11.85 -42.25 24.15
C GLU A 10 -11.87 -42.39 25.68
N LEU A 11 -10.92 -41.79 26.40
CA LEU A 11 -10.87 -41.84 27.86
C LEU A 11 -12.04 -41.08 28.50
N LEU A 12 -12.35 -39.87 27.98
CA LEU A 12 -13.53 -39.14 28.43
C LEU A 12 -14.84 -39.85 28.07
N ARG A 13 -14.91 -40.41 26.86
CA ARG A 13 -16.09 -41.16 26.39
C ARG A 13 -16.34 -42.42 27.25
N GLN A 14 -15.27 -43.13 27.60
CA GLN A 14 -15.32 -44.28 28.51
C GLN A 14 -15.73 -43.87 29.92
N ALA A 15 -15.17 -42.77 30.46
CA ALA A 15 -15.53 -42.26 31.78
C ALA A 15 -17.01 -41.84 31.87
N ARG A 16 -17.56 -41.24 30.80
CA ARG A 16 -18.99 -40.90 30.72
C ARG A 16 -19.88 -42.16 30.71
N GLY A 17 -19.42 -43.23 30.07
CA GLY A 17 -20.17 -44.47 29.94
C GLY A 17 -21.56 -44.25 29.32
N GLY A 18 -22.61 -44.75 29.99
CA GLY A 18 -24.00 -44.63 29.55
C GLY A 18 -24.66 -43.26 29.82
N MET A 19 -23.99 -42.34 30.50
CA MET A 19 -24.56 -41.02 30.81
C MET A 19 -24.69 -40.19 29.52
N SER A 20 -25.81 -39.50 29.29
CA SER A 20 -25.92 -38.63 28.11
C SER A 20 -24.98 -37.43 28.21
N GLN A 21 -24.55 -36.88 27.07
CA GLN A 21 -23.69 -35.69 27.04
C GLN A 21 -24.36 -34.47 27.71
N GLY A 22 -25.69 -34.33 27.58
CA GLY A 22 -26.46 -33.31 28.29
C GLY A 22 -26.44 -33.49 29.80
N LYS A 23 -26.63 -34.72 30.27
CA LYS A 23 -26.56 -35.01 31.71
C LYS A 23 -25.18 -34.75 32.30
N LEU A 24 -24.11 -35.08 31.57
CA LEU A 24 -22.75 -34.74 31.99
C LEU A 24 -22.52 -33.23 32.00
N ALA A 25 -23.00 -32.51 30.98
CA ALA A 25 -22.87 -31.06 30.90
C ALA A 25 -23.54 -30.34 32.09
N ASP A 26 -24.72 -30.81 32.50
CA ASP A 26 -25.42 -30.28 33.68
C ASP A 26 -24.63 -30.52 34.97
N LEU A 27 -24.10 -31.74 35.15
CA LEU A 27 -23.28 -32.08 36.32
C LEU A 27 -22.00 -31.25 36.40
N VAL A 28 -21.33 -31.06 35.25
CA VAL A 28 -20.11 -30.23 35.19
C VAL A 28 -20.43 -28.79 35.51
N SER A 29 -21.52 -28.23 34.97
CA SER A 29 -21.95 -26.86 35.26
C SER A 29 -22.29 -26.67 36.74
N ALA A 30 -23.01 -27.63 37.34
CA ALA A 30 -23.36 -27.63 38.76
C ALA A 30 -22.11 -27.73 39.65
N GLU A 31 -21.14 -28.58 39.30
CA GLU A 31 -19.90 -28.74 40.07
C GLU A 31 -18.99 -27.50 39.95
N ILE A 32 -18.88 -26.87 38.78
CA ILE A 32 -18.16 -25.60 38.63
C ILE A 32 -18.79 -24.53 39.53
N TYR A 33 -20.12 -24.42 39.51
CA TYR A 33 -20.82 -23.44 40.35
C TYR A 33 -20.62 -23.73 41.84
N ARG A 34 -20.73 -24.99 42.26
CA ARG A 34 -20.50 -25.40 43.66
C ARG A 34 -19.08 -25.07 44.11
N ALA A 35 -18.08 -25.30 43.25
CA ALA A 35 -16.68 -25.13 43.55
C ALA A 35 -16.20 -23.68 43.56
N THR A 36 -16.73 -22.86 42.65
CA THR A 36 -16.18 -21.53 42.34
C THR A 36 -17.16 -20.38 42.57
N ARG A 37 -18.45 -20.68 42.81
CA ARG A 37 -19.58 -19.73 42.83
C ARG A 37 -19.79 -18.97 41.51
N LYS A 38 -19.17 -19.41 40.41
CA LYS A 38 -19.33 -18.80 39.07
C LYS A 38 -20.37 -19.57 38.25
N ALA A 39 -21.30 -18.84 37.64
CA ALA A 39 -22.25 -19.40 36.70
C ALA A 39 -21.57 -19.63 35.33
N GLN A 40 -20.93 -20.78 35.17
CA GLN A 40 -20.36 -21.21 33.90
C GLN A 40 -21.19 -22.35 33.33
N LEU A 41 -21.81 -22.12 32.17
CA LEU A 41 -22.61 -23.13 31.48
C LEU A 41 -21.72 -23.98 30.58
N ILE A 42 -21.63 -25.27 30.88
CA ILE A 42 -21.13 -26.30 29.96
C ILE A 42 -22.33 -26.89 29.23
N THR A 43 -22.21 -27.02 27.91
CA THR A 43 -23.29 -27.55 27.07
C THR A 43 -23.00 -28.98 26.63
N ALA A 44 -24.03 -29.73 26.22
CA ALA A 44 -23.86 -31.04 25.61
C ALA A 44 -22.91 -31.00 24.40
N LYS A 45 -22.94 -29.90 23.64
CA LYS A 45 -22.02 -29.66 22.53
C LYS A 45 -20.57 -29.57 23.00
N SER A 46 -20.29 -28.86 24.10
CA SER A 46 -18.95 -28.77 24.67
C SER A 46 -18.40 -30.15 25.05
N ILE A 47 -19.23 -31.02 25.66
CA ILE A 47 -18.87 -32.41 25.95
C ILE A 47 -18.56 -33.17 24.66
N SER A 48 -19.43 -33.08 23.66
CA SER A 48 -19.22 -33.72 22.35
C SER A 48 -17.92 -33.25 21.68
N ASP A 49 -17.63 -31.96 21.76
CA ASP A 49 -16.43 -31.40 21.16
C ASP A 49 -15.16 -31.90 21.87
N TRP A 50 -15.21 -32.14 23.19
CA TRP A 50 -14.12 -32.77 23.95
C TRP A 50 -13.95 -34.26 23.60
N GLU A 51 -15.05 -35.01 23.51
CA GLU A 51 -15.02 -36.44 23.14
C GLU A 51 -14.55 -36.68 21.71
N CYS A 52 -14.92 -35.80 20.78
CA CYS A 52 -14.50 -35.89 19.39
C CYS A 52 -13.09 -35.29 19.15
N GLY A 53 -12.44 -34.78 20.18
CA GLY A 53 -11.08 -34.22 20.11
C GLY A 53 -10.98 -32.86 19.39
N TRP A 54 -12.08 -32.11 19.30
CA TRP A 54 -12.08 -30.73 18.77
C TRP A 54 -11.35 -29.77 19.70
N TYR A 55 -11.45 -29.97 21.01
CA TYR A 55 -10.65 -29.28 22.01
C TYR A 55 -10.02 -30.30 22.94
N THR A 56 -8.69 -30.32 23.00
CA THR A 56 -7.93 -31.27 23.83
C THR A 56 -7.65 -30.73 25.24
N TRP A 57 -8.03 -29.48 25.51
CA TRP A 57 -7.70 -28.80 26.77
C TRP A 57 -8.80 -27.79 27.18
N PRO A 58 -9.84 -28.23 27.91
CA PRO A 58 -10.91 -27.38 28.46
C PRO A 58 -10.37 -26.36 29.47
N SER A 59 -11.23 -25.47 30.00
CA SER A 59 -10.83 -24.56 31.10
C SER A 59 -10.40 -25.33 32.36
N ALA A 60 -9.61 -24.69 33.23
CA ALA A 60 -9.17 -25.32 34.48
C ALA A 60 -10.36 -25.77 35.35
N ASP A 61 -11.37 -24.91 35.48
CA ASP A 61 -12.59 -25.20 36.27
C ASP A 61 -13.36 -26.41 35.69
N ALA A 62 -13.48 -26.50 34.36
CA ALA A 62 -14.14 -27.63 33.71
C ALA A 62 -13.35 -28.94 33.89
N ARG A 63 -12.02 -28.91 33.78
CA ARG A 63 -11.18 -30.10 34.03
C ARG A 63 -11.28 -30.56 35.47
N GLN A 64 -11.21 -29.64 36.44
CA GLN A 64 -11.34 -29.97 37.85
C GLN A 64 -12.73 -30.53 38.20
N ALA A 65 -13.80 -29.95 37.64
CA ALA A 65 -15.15 -30.45 37.81
C ALA A 65 -15.32 -31.87 37.24
N LEU A 66 -14.81 -32.13 36.03
CA LEU A 66 -14.82 -33.46 35.42
C LEU A 66 -14.04 -34.49 36.25
N CYS A 67 -12.86 -34.12 36.76
CA CYS A 67 -12.08 -34.97 37.65
C CYS A 67 -12.85 -35.34 38.92
N ARG A 68 -13.56 -34.39 39.53
CA ARG A 68 -14.37 -34.67 40.73
C ARG A 68 -15.58 -35.55 40.44
N ILE A 69 -16.28 -35.30 39.33
CA ILE A 69 -17.45 -36.08 38.91
C ILE A 69 -17.07 -37.53 38.65
N PHE A 70 -15.92 -37.77 38.01
CA PHE A 70 -15.44 -39.11 37.67
C PHE A 70 -14.44 -39.69 38.68
N GLN A 71 -14.20 -39.00 39.80
CA GLN A 71 -13.25 -39.39 40.85
C GLN A 71 -11.85 -39.71 40.30
N LYS A 72 -11.35 -38.85 39.42
CA LYS A 72 -10.01 -38.93 38.84
C LYS A 72 -9.08 -37.93 39.50
N SER A 73 -7.86 -38.38 39.80
CA SER A 73 -6.85 -37.56 40.48
C SER A 73 -6.23 -36.54 39.53
N ASP A 74 -6.14 -36.87 38.23
CA ASP A 74 -5.62 -35.99 37.19
C ASP A 74 -6.53 -35.95 35.95
N SER A 75 -6.61 -34.79 35.33
CA SER A 75 -7.24 -34.54 34.03
C SER A 75 -6.63 -35.35 32.89
N ALA A 76 -5.36 -35.78 33.02
CA ALA A 76 -4.73 -36.71 32.09
C ALA A 76 -5.44 -38.08 32.04
N GLU A 77 -6.01 -38.54 33.14
CA GLU A 77 -6.79 -39.80 33.19
C GLU A 77 -8.12 -39.70 32.41
N LEU A 78 -8.56 -38.48 32.12
CA LEU A 78 -9.71 -38.18 31.25
C LEU A 78 -9.28 -37.81 29.83
N GLY A 79 -8.02 -38.05 29.48
CA GLY A 79 -7.47 -37.79 28.14
C GLY A 79 -7.25 -36.32 27.81
N PHE A 80 -7.26 -35.43 28.81
CA PHE A 80 -6.87 -34.04 28.60
C PHE A 80 -5.37 -33.90 28.76
N TYR A 81 -4.70 -33.36 27.74
CA TYR A 81 -3.29 -33.03 27.80
C TYR A 81 -3.07 -31.61 27.32
N LYS A 82 -2.20 -30.86 28.00
CA LYS A 82 -1.78 -29.53 27.57
C LYS A 82 -0.90 -29.72 26.34
N ARG A 83 -1.53 -29.81 25.17
CA ARG A 83 -0.81 -29.86 23.90
C ARG A 83 -0.02 -28.56 23.83
N ARG A 84 1.32 -28.65 23.92
CA ARG A 84 2.18 -27.54 23.50
C ARG A 84 1.80 -27.32 22.04
N VAL A 85 1.05 -26.25 21.79
CA VAL A 85 1.09 -25.61 20.50
C VAL A 85 2.56 -25.24 20.40
N ASN A 86 3.33 -25.97 19.59
CA ASN A 86 4.49 -25.36 18.97
C ASN A 86 3.89 -24.16 18.25
N ILE A 87 3.96 -23.00 18.91
CA ILE A 87 4.05 -21.74 18.22
C ILE A 87 5.27 -22.00 17.36
N SER A 88 5.07 -22.35 16.08
CA SER A 88 6.15 -22.31 15.12
C SER A 88 6.85 -20.99 15.40
N GLN A 89 8.16 -21.03 15.70
CA GLN A 89 8.95 -19.82 15.88
C GLN A 89 8.48 -18.87 14.79
N ARG A 90 7.87 -17.76 15.21
CA ARG A 90 7.26 -16.81 14.30
C ARG A 90 8.46 -16.24 13.56
N SER A 91 8.71 -16.74 12.36
CA SER A 91 9.91 -16.41 11.62
C SER A 91 10.05 -14.90 11.56
N GLU A 92 11.22 -14.40 11.93
CA GLU A 92 11.43 -12.96 11.95
C GLU A 92 11.19 -12.39 10.55
N PRO A 93 10.39 -11.31 10.42
CA PRO A 93 10.17 -10.65 9.14
C PRO A 93 11.51 -10.18 8.55
N VAL A 94 11.72 -10.47 7.27
CA VAL A 94 12.89 -9.95 6.53
C VAL A 94 12.54 -8.57 6.01
N SER A 95 13.43 -7.59 6.15
CA SER A 95 13.23 -6.26 5.55
C SER A 95 13.45 -6.31 4.04
N VAL A 96 12.60 -5.63 3.26
CA VAL A 96 12.84 -5.48 1.82
C VAL A 96 14.16 -4.74 1.52
N LEU A 97 14.56 -3.83 2.40
CA LEU A 97 15.80 -3.06 2.24
C LEU A 97 17.03 -3.94 2.45
N ASP A 98 16.92 -4.96 3.31
CA ASP A 98 18.00 -5.94 3.51
C ASP A 98 18.18 -6.78 2.26
N LEU A 99 17.08 -7.25 1.65
CA LEU A 99 17.10 -7.98 0.38
C LEU A 99 17.66 -7.13 -0.77
N MET A 100 17.24 -5.87 -0.88
CA MET A 100 17.77 -4.92 -1.87
C MET A 100 19.28 -4.75 -1.74
N SER A 101 19.80 -4.81 -0.50
CA SER A 101 21.24 -4.75 -0.19
C SER A 101 21.96 -6.11 -0.34
N GLY A 102 21.29 -7.14 -0.84
CA GLY A 102 21.86 -8.48 -1.06
C GLY A 102 21.96 -9.36 0.19
N HIS A 103 21.37 -8.96 1.33
CA HIS A 103 21.38 -9.81 2.52
C HIS A 103 20.57 -11.07 2.29
N ARG A 104 21.07 -12.20 2.82
CA ARG A 104 20.37 -13.48 2.69
C ARG A 104 19.09 -13.50 3.52
N ALA A 105 17.97 -13.79 2.87
CA ALA A 105 16.73 -14.13 3.56
C ALA A 105 16.97 -15.34 4.47
N SER A 106 16.44 -15.30 5.71
CA SER A 106 16.39 -16.50 6.54
C SER A 106 15.47 -17.53 5.88
N ALA A 107 15.93 -18.79 5.76
CA ALA A 107 15.23 -19.86 5.05
C ALA A 107 13.81 -20.15 5.60
N ASP A 108 13.54 -19.74 6.84
CA ASP A 108 12.25 -19.95 7.50
C ASP A 108 11.32 -18.74 7.40
N SER A 109 11.76 -17.58 6.88
CA SER A 109 10.91 -16.39 6.84
C SER A 109 9.83 -16.50 5.77
N GLU A 110 8.57 -16.34 6.18
CA GLU A 110 7.41 -16.25 5.28
C GLU A 110 6.86 -14.82 5.20
N ILE A 111 7.57 -13.84 5.77
CA ILE A 111 7.10 -12.46 5.90
C ILE A 111 8.19 -11.51 5.41
N LEU A 112 7.83 -10.67 4.44
CA LEU A 112 8.63 -9.54 4.00
C LEU A 112 8.03 -8.25 4.58
N ARG A 113 8.86 -7.43 5.21
CA ARG A 113 8.48 -6.15 5.80
C ARG A 113 8.85 -5.01 4.85
N LEU A 114 7.86 -4.23 4.47
CA LEU A 114 8.03 -2.94 3.83
C LEU A 114 8.08 -1.85 4.90
N PRO A 115 9.02 -0.90 4.82
CA PRO A 115 9.25 0.09 5.87
C PRO A 115 8.05 1.03 6.04
N ALA A 116 7.93 1.58 7.25
CA ALA A 116 7.05 2.70 7.53
C ALA A 116 7.55 3.99 6.87
N GLY A 117 6.66 4.99 6.83
CA GLY A 117 6.95 6.34 6.37
C GLY A 117 6.40 7.36 7.37
N ARG A 118 6.01 8.54 6.89
CA ARG A 118 5.38 9.57 7.74
C ARG A 118 3.91 9.25 7.99
N SER A 119 3.19 8.95 6.92
CA SER A 119 1.77 8.57 6.94
C SER A 119 1.61 7.06 6.79
N TYR A 120 2.61 6.38 6.24
CA TYR A 120 2.62 4.93 6.11
C TYR A 120 3.03 4.26 7.41
N SER A 121 2.24 3.29 7.87
CA SER A 121 2.56 2.50 9.09
C SER A 121 3.60 1.40 8.86
N GLY A 122 4.00 1.17 7.61
CA GLY A 122 4.70 -0.05 7.21
C GLY A 122 3.72 -1.21 7.03
N VAL A 123 4.14 -2.23 6.29
CA VAL A 123 3.30 -3.38 6.00
C VAL A 123 4.11 -4.66 5.94
N ASP A 124 3.58 -5.70 6.57
CA ASP A 124 4.07 -7.06 6.47
C ASP A 124 3.29 -7.78 5.34
N VAL A 125 4.01 -8.24 4.32
CA VAL A 125 3.46 -9.02 3.21
C VAL A 125 3.94 -10.47 3.32
N ALA A 126 3.08 -11.41 2.92
CA ALA A 126 3.51 -12.80 2.85
C ALA A 126 4.55 -12.95 1.73
N ALA A 127 5.67 -13.61 2.01
CA ALA A 127 6.74 -13.82 1.04
C ALA A 127 6.91 -15.32 0.77
N HIS A 128 6.94 -15.65 -0.51
CA HIS A 128 7.21 -17.00 -1.00
C HIS A 128 8.57 -16.99 -1.67
N TYR A 129 9.58 -17.47 -0.95
CA TYR A 129 10.95 -17.55 -1.46
C TYR A 129 11.10 -18.77 -2.36
N CYS A 130 11.47 -18.53 -3.61
CA CYS A 130 11.73 -19.58 -4.60
C CYS A 130 13.17 -19.50 -5.09
N GLN A 131 13.72 -20.64 -5.50
CA GLN A 131 14.99 -20.70 -6.20
C GLN A 131 14.76 -20.65 -7.70
N VAL A 132 15.70 -20.07 -8.44
CA VAL A 132 15.67 -20.09 -9.91
C VAL A 132 15.90 -21.52 -10.37
N GLU A 133 14.99 -22.04 -11.21
CA GLU A 133 15.18 -23.36 -11.82
C GLU A 133 15.98 -23.27 -13.11
N LEU A 134 15.66 -22.29 -13.95
CA LEU A 134 16.32 -22.07 -15.24
C LEU A 134 16.48 -20.56 -15.49
N PRO A 135 17.71 -20.05 -15.68
CA PRO A 135 17.90 -18.70 -16.17
C PRO A 135 17.50 -18.64 -17.64
N GLY A 136 16.59 -17.73 -17.99
CA GLY A 136 16.29 -17.35 -19.37
C GLY A 136 16.83 -15.94 -19.65
N GLU A 137 17.02 -15.60 -20.93
CA GLU A 137 17.37 -14.24 -21.30
C GLU A 137 16.21 -13.29 -20.96
N GLY A 138 16.43 -12.36 -20.02
CA GLY A 138 15.41 -11.42 -19.54
C GLY A 138 14.34 -11.99 -18.59
N TRP A 139 14.42 -13.29 -18.23
CA TRP A 139 13.42 -13.94 -17.38
C TRP A 139 14.04 -14.98 -16.44
N LEU A 140 13.50 -15.09 -15.23
CA LEU A 140 13.82 -16.13 -14.27
C LEU A 140 12.64 -17.11 -14.19
N MET A 141 12.88 -18.38 -14.54
CA MET A 141 11.85 -19.41 -14.45
C MET A 141 11.81 -19.97 -13.03
N VAL A 142 10.64 -19.95 -12.41
CA VAL A 142 10.42 -20.44 -11.06
C VAL A 142 9.21 -21.35 -10.95
N ASP A 143 9.37 -22.48 -10.26
CA ASP A 143 8.25 -23.28 -9.80
C ASP A 143 7.94 -22.92 -8.35
N PRO A 144 6.80 -22.26 -8.06
CA PRO A 144 6.41 -21.96 -6.69
C PRO A 144 6.06 -23.24 -5.91
N GLY A 145 5.86 -24.38 -6.57
CA GLY A 145 5.49 -25.66 -5.97
C GLY A 145 3.97 -25.81 -5.80
N LYS A 146 3.50 -27.07 -5.80
CA LYS A 146 2.07 -27.43 -5.81
C LYS A 146 1.25 -26.87 -4.62
N ASP A 147 1.89 -26.66 -3.48
CA ASP A 147 1.26 -26.15 -2.25
C ASP A 147 1.32 -24.62 -2.10
N ALA A 148 2.02 -23.91 -2.98
CA ALA A 148 2.22 -22.46 -2.85
C ALA A 148 1.03 -21.66 -3.40
N THR A 149 0.33 -22.15 -4.43
CA THR A 149 -0.80 -21.45 -5.03
C THR A 149 -1.92 -21.16 -4.02
N GLY A 150 -2.22 -22.12 -3.13
CA GLY A 150 -3.20 -21.93 -2.06
C GLY A 150 -2.72 -20.97 -0.94
N ARG A 151 -1.40 -20.87 -0.72
CA ARG A 151 -0.83 -19.93 0.26
C ARG A 151 -0.77 -18.49 -0.29
N MET A 152 -0.48 -18.36 -1.58
CA MET A 152 -0.46 -17.10 -2.32
C MET A 152 -1.86 -16.55 -2.58
N ASN A 153 -2.85 -17.42 -2.80
CA ASN A 153 -4.24 -17.03 -3.06
C ASN A 153 -5.00 -16.72 -1.77
N ARG A 154 -4.56 -15.68 -1.05
CA ARG A 154 -5.25 -15.21 0.15
C ARG A 154 -5.84 -13.82 -0.05
N PRO A 155 -7.17 -13.66 0.14
CA PRO A 155 -7.81 -12.37 -0.07
C PRO A 155 -7.45 -11.34 1.02
N ASP A 156 -7.17 -11.82 2.23
CA ASP A 156 -6.91 -11.01 3.42
C ASP A 156 -5.50 -10.41 3.49
N ARG A 157 -4.53 -10.96 2.74
CA ARG A 157 -3.13 -10.51 2.78
C ARG A 157 -2.49 -10.45 1.40
N ARG A 158 -1.62 -9.47 1.19
CA ARG A 158 -0.76 -9.41 0.00
C ARG A 158 0.30 -10.49 0.11
N SER A 159 0.59 -11.15 -1.01
CA SER A 159 1.66 -12.13 -1.15
C SER A 159 2.61 -11.68 -2.27
N LEU A 160 3.90 -11.94 -2.09
CA LEU A 160 4.93 -11.74 -3.10
C LEU A 160 5.67 -13.06 -3.33
N VAL A 161 6.03 -13.33 -4.58
CA VAL A 161 7.04 -14.35 -4.91
C VAL A 161 8.38 -13.62 -4.97
N VAL A 162 9.33 -14.08 -4.17
CA VAL A 162 10.68 -13.52 -4.07
C VAL A 162 11.68 -14.55 -4.54
N VAL A 163 12.54 -14.17 -5.47
CA VAL A 163 13.49 -15.08 -6.11
C VAL A 163 14.88 -14.52 -5.99
N ALA A 164 15.84 -15.35 -5.60
CA ALA A 164 17.25 -14.99 -5.61
C ALA A 164 17.93 -15.64 -6.82
N ASP A 165 18.70 -14.87 -7.59
CA ASP A 165 19.59 -15.45 -8.60
C ASP A 165 20.90 -15.97 -8.00
N HIS A 166 21.78 -16.48 -8.86
CA HIS A 166 23.08 -17.03 -8.49
C HIS A 166 24.06 -15.97 -7.94
N GLU A 167 23.81 -14.69 -8.20
CA GLU A 167 24.58 -13.54 -7.70
C GLU A 167 23.95 -12.94 -6.43
N HIS A 168 22.93 -13.60 -5.87
CA HIS A 168 22.15 -13.11 -4.72
C HIS A 168 21.44 -11.78 -4.95
N ARG A 169 21.12 -11.45 -6.21
CA ARG A 169 20.16 -10.39 -6.51
C ARG A 169 18.75 -10.94 -6.35
N TYR A 170 17.89 -10.13 -5.76
CA TYR A 170 16.51 -10.52 -5.49
C TYR A 170 15.55 -9.91 -6.50
N TYR A 171 14.52 -10.64 -6.85
CA TYR A 171 13.45 -10.23 -7.76
C TYR A 171 12.12 -10.49 -7.07
N ALA A 172 11.14 -9.61 -7.26
CA ALA A 172 9.84 -9.73 -6.60
C ALA A 172 8.67 -9.53 -7.56
N SER A 173 7.68 -10.41 -7.47
CA SER A 173 6.46 -10.33 -8.26
C SER A 173 5.22 -10.56 -7.39
N ASP A 174 4.08 -9.99 -7.79
CA ASP A 174 2.81 -10.11 -7.09
C ASP A 174 2.31 -11.57 -7.12
N GLY A 175 2.10 -12.15 -5.94
CA GLY A 175 1.66 -13.54 -5.79
C GLY A 175 0.31 -13.82 -6.46
N ARG A 176 -0.57 -12.82 -6.61
CA ARG A 176 -1.85 -13.00 -7.34
C ARG A 176 -1.63 -13.28 -8.82
N ARG A 177 -0.62 -12.66 -9.44
CA ARG A 177 -0.28 -12.90 -10.85
C ARG A 177 0.18 -14.33 -11.07
N PHE A 178 0.93 -14.86 -10.11
CA PHE A 178 1.34 -16.26 -10.08
C PHE A 178 0.17 -17.23 -9.94
N VAL A 179 -0.81 -16.90 -9.09
CA VAL A 179 -2.04 -17.68 -8.93
C VAL A 179 -2.88 -17.66 -10.20
N ASP A 180 -3.08 -16.49 -10.81
CA ASP A 180 -3.86 -16.31 -12.03
C ASP A 180 -3.27 -17.10 -13.22
N ARG A 181 -1.94 -17.12 -13.32
CA ARG A 181 -1.20 -17.87 -14.35
C ARG A 181 -1.20 -19.37 -14.08
N ALA A 182 -1.08 -19.81 -12.82
CA ALA A 182 -1.14 -21.22 -12.43
C ALA A 182 -2.47 -21.89 -12.82
N GLY A 183 -3.58 -21.13 -12.80
CA GLY A 183 -4.87 -21.62 -13.31
C GLY A 183 -4.89 -21.92 -14.81
N ARG A 184 -3.88 -21.44 -15.58
CA ARG A 184 -3.78 -21.57 -17.04
C ARG A 184 -2.58 -22.40 -17.50
N ARG A 185 -1.60 -22.67 -16.63
CA ARG A 185 -0.34 -23.35 -16.95
C ARG A 185 0.06 -24.32 -15.85
N THR A 186 0.57 -25.48 -16.24
CA THR A 186 1.21 -26.45 -15.35
C THR A 186 2.72 -26.44 -15.61
N GLY A 187 3.51 -25.80 -14.74
CA GLY A 187 4.97 -25.77 -14.84
C GLY A 187 5.59 -24.45 -14.36
N PRO A 188 6.91 -24.28 -14.55
CA PRO A 188 7.64 -23.09 -14.13
C PRO A 188 7.06 -21.82 -14.76
N GLN A 189 6.99 -20.75 -13.98
CA GLN A 189 6.46 -19.46 -14.39
C GLN A 189 7.57 -18.41 -14.48
N PRO A 190 7.50 -17.48 -15.45
CA PRO A 190 8.51 -16.47 -15.63
C PRO A 190 8.32 -15.28 -14.67
N ILE A 191 9.41 -14.84 -14.06
CA ILE A 191 9.57 -13.49 -13.48
C ILE A 191 10.47 -12.69 -14.40
N SER A 192 10.06 -11.47 -14.77
CA SER A 192 10.90 -10.58 -15.58
C SER A 192 12.14 -10.17 -14.79
N SER A 193 13.32 -10.13 -15.44
CA SER A 193 14.52 -9.54 -14.83
C SER A 193 14.30 -8.08 -14.41
N ALA A 194 13.35 -7.37 -15.05
CA ALA A 194 12.98 -6.02 -14.67
C ALA A 194 12.38 -5.91 -13.26
N ALA A 195 11.93 -7.03 -12.68
CA ALA A 195 11.39 -7.12 -11.32
C ALA A 195 12.47 -7.22 -10.23
N ILE A 196 13.74 -6.94 -10.57
CA ILE A 196 14.85 -6.84 -9.61
C ILE A 196 14.52 -5.84 -8.50
N LEU A 197 14.85 -6.20 -7.26
CA LEU A 197 14.71 -5.35 -6.09
C LEU A 197 15.84 -4.32 -6.05
N ASP A 198 15.55 -3.15 -6.62
CA ASP A 198 16.32 -1.91 -6.52
C ASP A 198 15.41 -0.77 -6.02
N ASP A 199 15.92 0.46 -5.91
CA ASP A 199 15.14 1.59 -5.41
C ASP A 199 13.87 1.89 -6.22
N LEU A 200 13.85 1.60 -7.52
CA LEU A 200 12.66 1.80 -8.36
C LEU A 200 11.58 0.75 -8.03
N THR A 201 11.93 -0.53 -8.04
CA THR A 201 11.00 -1.62 -7.73
C THR A 201 10.55 -1.57 -6.27
N VAL A 202 11.46 -1.26 -5.34
CA VAL A 202 11.16 -1.09 -3.92
C VAL A 202 10.23 0.10 -3.72
N GLY A 203 10.46 1.24 -4.38
CA GLY A 203 9.56 2.40 -4.32
C GLY A 203 8.14 2.04 -4.78
N ILE A 204 8.01 1.30 -5.88
CA ILE A 204 6.71 0.82 -6.41
C ILE A 204 6.01 -0.12 -5.41
N LEU A 205 6.72 -1.12 -4.87
CA LEU A 205 6.18 -2.07 -3.89
C LEU A 205 5.77 -1.37 -2.59
N TRP A 206 6.65 -0.53 -2.06
CA TRP A 206 6.47 0.22 -0.83
C TRP A 206 5.25 1.14 -0.90
N ALA A 207 5.17 1.98 -1.94
CA ALA A 207 4.06 2.91 -2.12
C ALA A 207 2.74 2.19 -2.36
N THR A 208 2.75 1.16 -3.21
CA THR A 208 1.54 0.40 -3.55
C THR A 208 1.02 -0.34 -2.33
N ALA A 209 1.85 -1.12 -1.64
CA ALA A 209 1.38 -1.98 -0.56
C ALA A 209 0.91 -1.18 0.66
N ASN A 210 1.63 -0.11 1.05
CA ASN A 210 1.21 0.75 2.16
C ASN A 210 -0.10 1.46 1.84
N THR A 211 -0.21 2.12 0.67
CA THR A 211 -1.44 2.81 0.29
C THR A 211 -2.62 1.84 0.18
N ASP A 212 -2.39 0.68 -0.41
CA ASP A 212 -3.41 -0.35 -0.61
C ASP A 212 -3.95 -0.87 0.72
N VAL A 213 -3.08 -1.21 1.67
CA VAL A 213 -3.49 -1.68 2.99
C VAL A 213 -4.21 -0.59 3.77
N SER A 214 -3.69 0.63 3.80
CA SER A 214 -4.32 1.73 4.54
C SER A 214 -5.71 2.07 3.98
N LEU A 215 -5.89 2.09 2.66
CA LEU A 215 -7.21 2.36 2.07
C LEU A 215 -8.19 1.19 2.25
N LEU A 216 -7.71 -0.06 2.22
CA LEU A 216 -8.57 -1.22 2.47
C LEU A 216 -9.00 -1.32 3.94
N ALA A 217 -8.14 -0.95 4.88
CA ALA A 217 -8.46 -0.95 6.31
C ALA A 217 -9.66 -0.02 6.62
N ASP A 218 -9.78 1.08 5.87
CA ASP A 218 -10.79 2.11 6.11
C ASP A 218 -11.89 2.17 5.05
N ASP A 219 -12.00 1.25 4.08
CA ASP A 219 -12.90 1.40 2.91
C ASP A 219 -14.36 1.74 3.30
N ALA A 220 -14.90 1.08 4.33
CA ALA A 220 -16.24 1.38 4.85
C ALA A 220 -16.34 2.76 5.52
N GLN A 221 -15.36 3.12 6.35
CA GLN A 221 -15.34 4.43 7.01
C GLN A 221 -15.10 5.57 6.02
N LEU A 222 -14.31 5.32 4.98
CA LEU A 222 -14.03 6.25 3.90
C LEU A 222 -15.29 6.50 3.07
N MET A 223 -16.13 5.48 2.84
CA MET A 223 -17.45 5.64 2.22
C MET A 223 -18.38 6.50 3.07
N SER A 224 -18.53 6.19 4.37
CA SER A 224 -19.37 6.98 5.28
C SER A 224 -18.87 8.43 5.42
N SER A 225 -17.56 8.64 5.49
CA SER A 225 -16.97 9.99 5.58
C SER A 225 -17.22 10.81 4.31
N GLN A 226 -17.22 10.20 3.13
CA GLN A 226 -17.61 10.88 1.89
C GLN A 226 -19.06 11.34 1.93
N GLU A 227 -19.99 10.48 2.37
CA GLU A 227 -21.42 10.82 2.47
C GLU A 227 -21.65 11.95 3.48
N ARG A 228 -21.03 11.84 4.66
CA ARG A 228 -21.14 12.86 5.71
C ARG A 228 -20.63 14.22 5.25
N LEU A 229 -19.51 14.26 4.53
CA LEU A 229 -18.90 15.50 4.06
C LEU A 229 -19.47 15.99 2.71
N ALA A 230 -20.43 15.28 2.12
CA ALA A 230 -21.02 15.64 0.83
C ALA A 230 -21.65 17.04 0.84
N HIS A 231 -22.13 17.53 1.99
CA HIS A 231 -22.73 18.85 2.14
C HIS A 231 -21.73 20.02 1.98
N TYR A 232 -20.41 19.74 2.02
CA TYR A 232 -19.38 20.71 1.64
C TYR A 232 -19.17 20.78 0.12
N GLU A 233 -19.61 19.76 -0.63
CA GLU A 233 -19.52 19.79 -2.08
C GLU A 233 -20.34 20.95 -2.66
N GLY A 234 -19.71 21.75 -3.53
CA GLY A 234 -20.36 22.83 -4.26
C GLY A 234 -20.15 24.20 -3.61
N ARG A 235 -19.66 24.23 -2.37
CA ARG A 235 -19.25 25.48 -1.72
C ARG A 235 -18.05 26.09 -2.44
N ARG A 236 -18.04 27.42 -2.55
CA ARG A 236 -16.91 28.19 -3.06
C ARG A 236 -15.73 28.18 -2.12
N THR A 237 -15.99 28.14 -0.81
CA THR A 237 -14.97 28.09 0.23
C THR A 237 -15.37 27.02 1.23
N SER A 238 -14.39 26.23 1.68
CA SER A 238 -14.59 25.20 2.70
C SER A 238 -13.29 24.95 3.44
N ASP A 239 -13.40 24.91 4.76
CA ASP A 239 -12.34 24.50 5.67
C ASP A 239 -12.90 23.39 6.55
N VAL A 240 -12.23 22.24 6.57
CA VAL A 240 -12.68 21.05 7.31
C VAL A 240 -11.54 20.53 8.16
N PRO A 241 -11.67 20.51 9.50
CA PRO A 241 -10.64 20.00 10.38
C PRO A 241 -10.57 18.46 10.35
N LEU A 242 -9.43 17.89 10.73
CA LEU A 242 -9.27 16.43 10.85
C LEU A 242 -10.20 15.82 11.91
N SER A 243 -10.62 16.60 12.91
CA SER A 243 -11.57 16.17 13.95
C SER A 243 -12.95 15.79 13.41
N GLU A 244 -13.29 16.22 12.18
CA GLU A 244 -14.49 15.74 11.51
C GLU A 244 -14.37 14.25 11.17
N ILE A 245 -13.19 13.68 10.97
CA ILE A 245 -13.00 12.28 10.55
C ILE A 245 -12.04 11.51 11.50
N PRO A 246 -12.32 11.44 12.81
CA PRO A 246 -11.34 11.01 13.81
C PRO A 246 -10.95 9.54 13.70
N ALA A 247 -11.72 8.74 12.96
CA ALA A 247 -11.51 7.30 12.83
C ALA A 247 -10.67 6.91 11.59
N LEU A 248 -10.46 7.84 10.64
CA LEU A 248 -9.67 7.55 9.45
C LEU A 248 -8.18 7.58 9.76
N ASN A 249 -7.45 6.62 9.20
CA ASN A 249 -5.99 6.66 9.15
C ASN A 249 -5.49 7.79 8.23
N ALA A 250 -4.23 8.16 8.40
CA ALA A 250 -3.63 9.30 7.71
C ALA A 250 -3.75 9.22 6.17
N VAL A 251 -3.51 8.05 5.58
CA VAL A 251 -3.58 7.85 4.12
C VAL A 251 -5.02 7.97 3.61
N ALA A 252 -5.99 7.41 4.33
CA ALA A 252 -7.41 7.51 3.98
C ALA A 252 -7.90 8.97 4.08
N GLY A 253 -7.49 9.71 5.12
CA GLY A 253 -7.76 11.14 5.25
C GLY A 253 -7.14 11.94 4.10
N GLN A 254 -5.86 11.73 3.79
CA GLN A 254 -5.19 12.37 2.66
C GLN A 254 -5.86 12.08 1.32
N TRP A 255 -6.26 10.82 1.07
CA TRP A 255 -7.00 10.45 -0.13
C TRP A 255 -8.32 11.22 -0.24
N LEU A 256 -9.06 11.32 0.88
CA LEU A 256 -10.33 12.04 0.95
C LEU A 256 -10.15 13.53 0.66
N GLY A 257 -9.18 14.18 1.30
CA GLY A 257 -8.87 15.59 1.08
C GLY A 257 -8.40 15.89 -0.34
N SER A 258 -7.49 15.06 -0.87
CA SER A 258 -7.04 15.15 -2.25
C SER A 258 -8.17 15.01 -3.27
N ARG A 259 -9.09 14.07 -3.05
CA ARG A 259 -10.26 13.88 -3.92
C ARG A 259 -11.18 15.08 -3.87
N PHE A 260 -11.42 15.64 -2.69
CA PHE A 260 -12.24 16.85 -2.54
C PHE A 260 -11.59 18.05 -3.26
N CYS A 261 -10.30 18.30 -3.02
CA CYS A 261 -9.53 19.35 -3.68
C CYS A 261 -9.52 19.20 -5.22
N ALA A 262 -9.29 18.00 -5.75
CA ALA A 262 -9.33 17.75 -7.19
C ALA A 262 -10.72 18.05 -7.80
N ARG A 263 -11.81 17.65 -7.11
CA ARG A 263 -13.18 17.99 -7.52
C ARG A 263 -13.46 19.49 -7.42
N HIS A 264 -12.94 20.15 -6.38
CA HIS A 264 -13.09 21.58 -6.19
C HIS A 264 -12.43 22.37 -7.34
N ILE A 265 -11.16 22.08 -7.64
CA ILE A 265 -10.46 22.69 -8.78
C ILE A 265 -11.23 22.43 -10.07
N THR A 266 -11.57 21.17 -10.35
CA THR A 266 -12.23 20.77 -11.60
C THR A 266 -13.54 21.51 -11.86
N ARG A 267 -14.34 21.75 -10.81
CA ARG A 267 -15.62 22.48 -10.92
C ARG A 267 -15.44 23.98 -11.18
N ASN A 268 -14.29 24.53 -10.83
CA ASN A 268 -14.00 25.95 -10.89
C ASN A 268 -13.02 26.32 -12.02
N LEU A 269 -12.62 25.38 -12.89
CA LEU A 269 -11.70 25.64 -14.00
C LEU A 269 -12.21 26.70 -14.97
N ASN A 270 -13.52 26.84 -15.14
CA ASN A 270 -14.14 27.86 -15.99
C ASN A 270 -13.96 29.30 -15.45
N ARG A 271 -13.44 29.45 -14.24
CA ARG A 271 -13.08 30.75 -13.65
C ARG A 271 -11.69 31.23 -14.07
N LEU A 272 -10.89 30.35 -14.66
CA LEU A 272 -9.53 30.64 -15.09
C LEU A 272 -9.54 31.00 -16.58
N ALA A 273 -8.97 32.14 -16.91
CA ALA A 273 -8.64 32.57 -18.26
C ALA A 273 -7.12 32.59 -18.45
N GLY A 274 -6.64 32.01 -19.55
CA GLY A 274 -5.22 31.88 -19.86
C GLY A 274 -4.62 30.55 -19.43
N GLU A 275 -3.28 30.48 -19.46
CA GLU A 275 -2.51 29.29 -19.10
C GLU A 275 -2.29 29.24 -17.59
N PRO A 276 -2.90 28.28 -16.88
CA PRO A 276 -2.78 28.21 -15.43
C PRO A 276 -1.44 27.66 -14.98
N PHE A 277 -0.92 28.24 -13.89
CA PHE A 277 0.15 27.69 -13.08
C PHE A 277 -0.43 26.96 -11.88
N PHE A 278 -0.07 25.68 -11.73
CA PHE A 278 -0.47 24.88 -10.58
C PHE A 278 0.67 24.79 -9.58
N TRP A 279 0.39 25.07 -8.31
CA TRP A 279 1.33 24.90 -7.22
C TRP A 279 0.94 23.72 -6.34
N THR A 280 1.92 22.89 -5.99
CA THR A 280 1.70 21.64 -5.27
C THR A 280 2.64 21.53 -4.08
N ARG A 281 2.18 20.86 -3.01
CA ARG A 281 2.92 20.78 -1.72
C ARG A 281 3.61 19.44 -1.51
N GLU A 282 3.39 18.47 -2.39
CA GLU A 282 4.08 17.19 -2.39
C GLU A 282 5.58 17.42 -2.52
N LYS A 283 6.33 17.05 -1.47
CA LYS A 283 7.79 17.23 -1.39
C LYS A 283 8.55 15.92 -1.18
N ARG A 284 7.83 14.80 -1.02
CA ARG A 284 8.42 13.47 -0.75
C ARG A 284 7.76 12.36 -1.55
N GLY A 285 8.43 11.21 -1.62
CA GLY A 285 7.97 10.05 -2.41
C GLY A 285 6.63 9.51 -1.92
N GLU A 286 6.41 9.50 -0.60
CA GLU A 286 5.14 9.10 0.01
C GLU A 286 3.95 9.93 -0.52
N GLU A 287 4.15 11.25 -0.62
CA GLU A 287 3.12 12.20 -1.05
C GLU A 287 2.96 12.17 -2.58
N ALA A 288 4.08 12.08 -3.30
CA ALA A 288 4.12 11.97 -4.76
C ALA A 288 3.48 10.68 -5.29
N ALA A 289 3.52 9.60 -4.51
CA ALA A 289 2.82 8.35 -4.82
C ALA A 289 1.31 8.54 -5.07
N SER A 290 0.71 9.58 -4.50
CA SER A 290 -0.69 9.94 -4.77
C SER A 290 -0.95 10.23 -6.25
N TRP A 291 -0.01 10.87 -6.97
CA TRP A 291 -0.12 11.13 -8.40
C TRP A 291 -0.04 9.85 -9.23
N LEU A 292 0.81 8.92 -8.80
CA LEU A 292 1.15 7.70 -9.53
C LEU A 292 0.09 6.60 -9.35
N LEU A 293 -0.52 6.51 -8.16
CA LEU A 293 -1.37 5.40 -7.76
C LEU A 293 -2.85 5.75 -7.61
N TRP A 294 -3.21 6.98 -7.23
CA TRP A 294 -4.61 7.29 -6.94
C TRP A 294 -5.40 7.55 -8.23
N ARG A 295 -6.45 6.76 -8.44
CA ARG A 295 -7.25 6.82 -9.69
C ARG A 295 -7.79 8.22 -9.97
N HIS A 296 -8.21 8.95 -8.95
CA HIS A 296 -8.75 10.30 -9.14
C HIS A 296 -7.68 11.31 -9.51
N LYS A 297 -6.44 11.19 -9.02
CA LYS A 297 -5.32 12.08 -9.36
C LYS A 297 -4.90 11.90 -10.81
N PHE A 298 -4.79 10.65 -11.27
CA PHE A 298 -4.54 10.36 -12.69
C PHE A 298 -5.64 10.93 -13.60
N ALA A 299 -6.92 10.70 -13.25
CA ALA A 299 -8.04 11.24 -14.01
C ALA A 299 -8.08 12.78 -13.99
N TYR A 300 -7.72 13.38 -12.86
CA TYR A 300 -7.61 14.82 -12.68
C TYR A 300 -6.52 15.41 -13.58
N LEU A 301 -5.28 14.89 -13.52
CA LEU A 301 -4.17 15.36 -14.38
C LEU A 301 -4.54 15.29 -15.87
N ARG A 302 -5.08 14.15 -16.31
CA ARG A 302 -5.52 13.96 -17.69
C ARG A 302 -6.60 14.95 -18.10
N ARG A 303 -7.52 15.29 -17.19
CA ARG A 303 -8.60 16.23 -17.47
C ARG A 303 -8.07 17.66 -17.55
N THR A 304 -7.26 18.09 -16.59
CA THR A 304 -6.73 19.46 -16.56
C THR A 304 -5.78 19.73 -17.72
N SER A 305 -4.94 18.76 -18.11
CA SER A 305 -4.02 18.94 -19.25
C SER A 305 -4.74 19.07 -20.60
N ARG A 306 -5.91 18.44 -20.74
CA ARG A 306 -6.77 18.63 -21.92
C ARG A 306 -7.47 19.98 -21.94
N CYS A 307 -7.82 20.52 -20.77
CA CYS A 307 -8.43 21.83 -20.67
C CYS A 307 -7.43 22.96 -20.93
N PHE A 308 -6.18 22.78 -20.53
CA PHE A 308 -5.13 23.79 -20.62
C PHE A 308 -3.85 23.21 -21.23
N PRO A 309 -3.75 23.20 -22.58
CA PRO A 309 -2.48 22.90 -23.25
C PRO A 309 -1.40 23.88 -22.77
N GLY A 310 -0.19 23.40 -22.48
CA GLY A 310 0.92 24.24 -22.05
C GLY A 310 0.88 24.67 -20.58
N MET A 311 -0.06 24.14 -19.77
CA MET A 311 -0.09 24.47 -18.35
C MET A 311 1.20 24.04 -17.62
N ARG A 312 1.53 24.78 -16.57
CA ARG A 312 2.74 24.58 -15.78
C ARG A 312 2.40 24.07 -14.38
N ARG A 313 3.30 23.30 -13.77
CA ARG A 313 3.14 22.85 -12.39
C ARG A 313 4.44 22.96 -11.62
N GLY A 314 4.42 23.80 -10.59
CA GLY A 314 5.52 23.99 -9.65
C GLY A 314 5.46 23.03 -8.45
N PHE A 315 6.63 22.56 -8.05
CA PHE A 315 6.90 21.89 -6.79
C PHE A 315 7.82 22.73 -5.92
N CYS A 316 7.66 22.63 -4.61
CA CYS A 316 8.69 23.04 -3.66
C CYS A 316 9.27 21.82 -2.97
N ILE A 317 10.54 21.53 -3.23
CA ILE A 317 11.25 20.41 -2.60
C ILE A 317 12.55 20.98 -2.02
N PRO A 318 12.56 21.41 -0.75
CA PRO A 318 13.77 21.92 -0.12
C PRO A 318 14.88 20.87 -0.05
N GLU A 319 16.15 21.31 -0.11
CA GLU A 319 17.32 20.40 -0.08
C GLU A 319 17.33 19.50 1.16
N ALA A 320 16.88 20.02 2.31
CA ALA A 320 16.75 19.25 3.55
C ALA A 320 15.72 18.10 3.41
N ASP A 321 14.65 18.30 2.64
CA ASP A 321 13.67 17.25 2.36
C ASP A 321 14.24 16.19 1.41
N VAL A 322 15.08 16.56 0.44
CA VAL A 322 15.81 15.62 -0.43
C VAL A 322 16.80 14.78 0.38
N ALA A 323 17.65 15.43 1.19
CA ALA A 323 18.65 14.76 2.01
C ALA A 323 18.03 13.76 3.00
N ALA A 324 16.88 14.11 3.58
CA ALA A 324 16.16 13.25 4.52
C ALA A 324 15.28 12.19 3.84
N SER A 325 15.24 12.10 2.52
CA SER A 325 14.44 11.10 1.79
C SER A 325 15.34 9.97 1.27
N PRO A 326 14.96 8.70 1.46
CA PRO A 326 15.69 7.58 0.88
C PRO A 326 15.54 7.55 -0.64
N LEU A 327 16.47 6.89 -1.33
CA LEU A 327 16.55 6.94 -2.80
C LEU A 327 15.25 6.45 -3.48
N TYR A 328 14.62 5.37 -2.99
CA TYR A 328 13.32 4.92 -3.47
C TYR A 328 12.19 5.98 -3.39
N GLU A 329 12.22 6.91 -2.44
CA GLU A 329 11.27 8.03 -2.38
C GLU A 329 11.59 9.10 -3.42
N ARG A 330 12.88 9.39 -3.61
CA ARG A 330 13.35 10.35 -4.63
C ARG A 330 13.00 9.87 -6.04
N VAL A 331 13.10 8.58 -6.30
CA VAL A 331 12.65 7.95 -7.55
C VAL A 331 11.15 8.14 -7.78
N LEU A 332 10.31 8.04 -6.74
CA LEU A 332 8.87 8.28 -6.86
C LEU A 332 8.54 9.75 -7.15
N LEU A 333 9.30 10.70 -6.62
CA LEU A 333 9.18 12.12 -6.98
C LEU A 333 9.50 12.34 -8.47
N LEU A 334 10.60 11.77 -8.94
CA LEU A 334 11.01 11.86 -10.34
C LEU A 334 9.96 11.23 -11.28
N LEU A 335 9.39 10.09 -10.91
CA LEU A 335 8.28 9.48 -11.65
C LEU A 335 7.02 10.35 -11.66
N ALA A 336 6.70 11.05 -10.57
CA ALA A 336 5.55 11.94 -10.53
C ALA A 336 5.73 13.15 -11.46
N ALA A 337 6.95 13.71 -11.53
CA ALA A 337 7.29 14.74 -12.50
C ALA A 337 7.24 14.20 -13.95
N ALA A 338 7.78 13.00 -14.19
CA ALA A 338 7.69 12.34 -15.49
C ALA A 338 6.24 12.11 -15.94
N LEU A 339 5.33 11.75 -15.02
CA LEU A 339 3.90 11.64 -15.31
C LEU A 339 3.30 12.98 -15.78
N MET A 340 3.72 14.08 -15.18
CA MET A 340 3.22 15.41 -15.54
C MET A 340 3.72 15.83 -16.92
N GLU A 341 5.02 15.68 -17.17
CA GLU A 341 5.62 15.92 -18.49
C GLU A 341 4.98 15.04 -19.58
N ALA A 342 4.66 13.78 -19.26
CA ALA A 342 3.93 12.88 -20.14
C ALA A 342 2.56 13.45 -20.57
N PHE A 343 1.88 14.18 -19.68
CA PHE A 343 0.63 14.87 -20.00
C PHE A 343 0.82 16.23 -20.69
N GLY A 344 2.05 16.61 -21.03
CA GLY A 344 2.39 17.91 -21.62
C GLY A 344 2.32 19.06 -20.60
N ILE A 345 2.57 18.75 -19.32
CA ILE A 345 2.62 19.72 -18.23
C ILE A 345 4.07 20.02 -17.95
N THR A 346 4.48 21.28 -18.12
CA THR A 346 5.85 21.70 -17.79
C THR A 346 6.02 21.66 -16.28
N VAL A 347 6.98 20.85 -15.82
CA VAL A 347 7.35 20.78 -14.40
C VAL A 347 8.34 21.88 -14.08
N GLU A 348 8.09 22.58 -12.98
CA GLU A 348 9.01 23.57 -12.41
C GLU A 348 9.30 23.21 -10.95
N LEU A 349 10.51 23.51 -10.51
CA LEU A 349 11.00 23.21 -9.17
C LEU A 349 11.57 24.45 -8.49
N SER A 350 11.19 24.61 -7.23
CA SER A 350 11.76 25.54 -6.26
C SER A 350 12.43 24.78 -5.11
N PRO A 351 13.66 25.14 -4.72
CA PRO A 351 14.30 24.65 -3.49
C PRO A 351 13.95 25.52 -2.26
N GLU A 352 13.42 26.73 -2.48
CA GLU A 352 13.24 27.74 -1.43
C GLU A 352 12.30 27.27 -0.32
N HIS A 353 12.78 27.26 0.93
CA HIS A 353 11.99 26.77 2.06
C HIS A 353 10.72 27.60 2.30
N GLU A 354 10.75 28.91 2.03
CA GLU A 354 9.61 29.80 2.19
C GLU A 354 8.43 29.40 1.29
N HIS A 355 8.73 28.88 0.09
CA HIS A 355 7.71 28.40 -0.85
C HIS A 355 7.01 27.12 -0.34
N ALA A 356 7.61 26.34 0.57
CA ALA A 356 7.01 25.12 1.12
C ALA A 356 5.79 25.40 2.03
N GLU A 357 5.74 26.61 2.61
CA GLU A 357 4.63 27.06 3.46
C GLU A 357 3.43 27.55 2.64
N VAL A 358 3.62 27.78 1.34
CA VAL A 358 2.56 28.25 0.45
C VAL A 358 1.56 27.13 0.18
N GLU A 359 0.28 27.43 0.39
CA GLU A 359 -0.84 26.51 0.18
C GLU A 359 -0.90 26.01 -1.27
N GLY A 360 -1.43 24.80 -1.51
CA GLY A 360 -1.67 24.34 -2.87
C GLY A 360 -2.67 25.26 -3.60
N PHE A 361 -2.32 25.73 -4.80
CA PHE A 361 -3.16 26.66 -5.57
C PHE A 361 -3.11 26.42 -7.09
N VAL A 362 -4.06 27.03 -7.79
CA VAL A 362 -4.08 27.17 -9.26
C VAL A 362 -4.24 28.65 -9.56
N LEU A 363 -3.37 29.21 -10.40
CA LEU A 363 -3.30 30.63 -10.69
C LEU A 363 -3.35 30.89 -12.19
N ALA A 364 -4.26 31.77 -12.60
CA ALA A 364 -4.27 32.42 -13.91
C ALA A 364 -4.64 33.91 -13.70
N ASP A 365 -5.70 34.41 -14.34
CA ASP A 365 -6.34 35.68 -14.00
C ASP A 365 -6.93 35.66 -12.57
N GLU A 366 -7.60 34.56 -12.22
CA GLU A 366 -8.09 34.23 -10.90
C GLU A 366 -7.25 33.15 -10.21
N ALA A 367 -7.46 32.97 -8.90
CA ALA A 367 -6.79 31.93 -8.14
C ALA A 367 -7.78 31.02 -7.40
N ILE A 368 -7.51 29.72 -7.45
CA ILE A 368 -8.24 28.67 -6.74
C ILE A 368 -7.28 28.05 -5.73
N VAL A 369 -7.59 28.14 -4.44
CA VAL A 369 -6.86 27.44 -3.38
C VAL A 369 -7.43 26.04 -3.20
N ALA A 370 -6.55 25.06 -3.07
CA ALA A 370 -6.91 23.67 -2.87
C ALA A 370 -5.82 22.94 -2.09
N ASN A 371 -5.85 23.11 -0.78
CA ASN A 371 -4.87 22.58 0.14
C ASN A 371 -5.39 21.34 0.87
N TRP A 372 -4.66 20.24 0.83
CA TRP A 372 -4.99 18.97 1.50
C TRP A 372 -3.76 18.29 2.13
N LEU A 373 -2.58 18.88 1.97
CA LEU A 373 -1.32 18.42 2.54
C LEU A 373 -0.70 19.55 3.38
N GLY A 374 -0.04 19.17 4.48
CA GLY A 374 0.69 20.10 5.35
C GLY A 374 -0.18 21.20 5.97
N GLY A 375 -1.50 21.05 5.98
CA GLY A 375 -2.44 21.94 6.68
C GLY A 375 -2.88 21.34 8.02
N SER A 376 -3.49 22.16 8.88
CA SER A 376 -4.06 21.70 10.16
C SER A 376 -5.37 20.91 10.02
N GLY A 377 -5.99 20.98 8.84
CA GLY A 377 -7.26 20.32 8.52
C GLY A 377 -7.14 19.22 7.48
N LEU A 378 -8.28 18.59 7.21
CA LEU A 378 -8.46 17.62 6.14
C LEU A 378 -8.38 18.28 4.76
N TRP A 379 -8.96 19.48 4.62
CA TRP A 379 -8.72 20.36 3.49
C TRP A 379 -9.05 21.82 3.81
N TYR A 380 -8.47 22.72 3.03
CA TYR A 380 -8.94 24.07 2.82
C TYR A 380 -9.05 24.35 1.32
N VAL A 381 -10.20 24.87 0.88
CA VAL A 381 -10.42 25.26 -0.51
C VAL A 381 -11.07 26.65 -0.59
N ASP A 382 -10.71 27.40 -1.62
CA ASP A 382 -11.30 28.70 -1.93
C ASP A 382 -11.25 28.97 -3.45
N ALA A 383 -12.41 29.12 -4.09
CA ALA A 383 -12.53 29.39 -5.52
C ALA A 383 -12.33 30.87 -5.89
N SER A 384 -12.09 31.76 -4.94
CA SER A 384 -11.95 33.21 -5.17
C SER A 384 -11.02 33.85 -4.15
N ALA A 385 -9.73 33.47 -4.22
CA ALA A 385 -8.74 33.98 -3.27
C ALA A 385 -8.70 35.53 -3.24
N PRO A 386 -8.53 36.15 -2.06
CA PRO A 386 -8.46 37.60 -1.93
C PRO A 386 -7.24 38.18 -2.65
N ALA A 387 -7.30 39.48 -2.99
CA ALA A 387 -6.27 40.14 -3.80
C ALA A 387 -4.85 40.04 -3.21
N SER A 388 -4.70 40.12 -1.88
CA SER A 388 -3.42 39.96 -1.19
C SER A 388 -2.83 38.56 -1.40
N ARG A 389 -3.65 37.51 -1.26
CA ARG A 389 -3.23 36.13 -1.49
C ARG A 389 -2.93 35.87 -2.97
N LYS A 390 -3.71 36.46 -3.89
CA LYS A 390 -3.40 36.43 -5.34
C LYS A 390 -2.06 37.08 -5.67
N ALA A 391 -1.71 38.19 -5.02
CA ALA A 391 -0.43 38.85 -5.22
C ALA A 391 0.74 37.95 -4.80
N MET A 392 0.65 37.33 -3.61
CA MET A 392 1.64 36.35 -3.13
C MET A 392 1.78 35.16 -4.08
N PHE A 393 0.66 34.59 -4.58
CA PHE A 393 0.74 33.50 -5.55
C PHE A 393 1.40 33.90 -6.88
N ARG A 394 1.19 35.14 -7.34
CA ARG A 394 1.86 35.66 -8.54
C ARG A 394 3.35 35.86 -8.33
N GLU A 395 3.76 36.28 -7.13
CA GLU A 395 5.17 36.40 -6.76
C GLU A 395 5.86 35.03 -6.82
N VAL A 396 5.29 34.02 -6.15
CA VAL A 396 5.81 32.64 -6.21
C VAL A 396 5.86 32.11 -7.65
N ALA A 397 4.76 32.26 -8.41
CA ALA A 397 4.71 31.79 -9.79
C ALA A 397 5.72 32.53 -10.70
N GLY A 398 5.96 33.82 -10.44
CA GLY A 398 6.93 34.63 -11.17
C GLY A 398 8.37 34.21 -10.85
N GLN A 399 8.70 34.04 -9.57
CA GLN A 399 10.03 33.62 -9.13
C GLN A 399 10.35 32.22 -9.64
N VAL A 400 9.44 31.26 -9.47
CA VAL A 400 9.64 29.88 -9.95
C VAL A 400 9.77 29.84 -11.47
N SER A 401 9.01 30.65 -12.20
CA SER A 401 9.14 30.74 -13.67
C SER A 401 10.49 31.29 -14.12
N ALA A 402 11.09 32.21 -13.35
CA ALA A 402 12.34 32.86 -13.71
C ALA A 402 13.57 32.07 -13.27
N GLU A 403 13.47 31.36 -12.14
CA GLU A 403 14.61 30.79 -11.41
C GLU A 403 14.45 29.27 -11.17
N SER A 404 13.61 28.58 -11.95
CA SER A 404 13.41 27.16 -11.74
C SER A 404 14.71 26.38 -11.88
N LEU A 405 15.05 25.56 -10.88
CA LEU A 405 16.20 24.65 -10.90
C LEU A 405 16.15 23.64 -12.07
N VAL A 406 14.95 23.40 -12.61
CA VAL A 406 14.71 22.48 -13.72
C VAL A 406 14.16 23.25 -14.93
N GLY A 407 14.45 24.54 -15.06
CA GLY A 407 13.98 25.44 -16.14
C GLY A 407 14.55 25.14 -17.53
N GLU A 408 14.77 23.88 -17.87
CA GLU A 408 15.34 23.44 -19.13
C GLU A 408 14.29 23.40 -20.27
N PRO A 409 14.69 23.59 -21.54
CA PRO A 409 13.74 23.77 -22.64
C PRO A 409 13.00 22.50 -23.03
N THR A 410 13.62 21.33 -22.90
CA THR A 410 13.01 20.04 -23.28
C THR A 410 12.62 19.23 -22.05
N PRO A 411 11.52 18.44 -22.11
CA PRO A 411 11.11 17.57 -21.00
C PRO A 411 12.22 16.65 -20.51
N GLU A 412 13.01 16.08 -21.42
CA GLU A 412 14.15 15.22 -21.10
C GLU A 412 15.17 15.96 -20.22
N ARG A 413 15.60 17.15 -20.64
CA ARG A 413 16.57 17.95 -19.88
C ARG A 413 16.01 18.39 -18.53
N ARG A 414 14.71 18.70 -18.45
CA ARG A 414 14.05 19.01 -17.16
C ARG A 414 14.05 17.82 -16.21
N LEU A 415 13.71 16.63 -16.71
CA LEU A 415 13.73 15.40 -15.90
C LEU A 415 15.15 14.99 -15.51
N ALA A 416 16.14 15.16 -16.39
CA ALA A 416 17.55 14.93 -16.06
C ALA A 416 18.07 15.93 -15.00
N ALA A 417 17.70 17.21 -15.11
CA ALA A 417 18.02 18.22 -14.09
C ALA A 417 17.35 17.88 -12.74
N MET A 418 16.08 17.45 -12.77
CA MET A 418 15.38 17.00 -11.57
C MET A 418 16.02 15.75 -10.97
N ALA A 419 16.46 14.80 -11.80
CA ALA A 419 17.17 13.61 -11.36
C ALA A 419 18.49 13.97 -10.69
N SER A 420 19.25 14.91 -11.26
CA SER A 420 20.48 15.43 -10.66
C SER A 420 20.22 16.10 -9.31
N TYR A 421 19.17 16.93 -9.20
CA TYR A 421 18.80 17.57 -7.94
C TYR A 421 18.38 16.56 -6.86
N LEU A 422 17.67 15.52 -7.28
CA LEU A 422 17.21 14.43 -6.41
C LEU A 422 18.31 13.38 -6.15
N ASP A 423 19.53 13.56 -6.66
CA ASP A 423 20.63 12.60 -6.51
C ASP A 423 20.20 11.18 -6.99
N VAL A 424 19.56 11.15 -8.15
CA VAL A 424 19.16 9.95 -8.90
C VAL A 424 19.93 9.92 -10.21
N SER A 425 20.68 8.85 -10.48
CA SER A 425 21.37 8.68 -11.76
C SER A 425 20.34 8.62 -12.91
N TRP A 426 20.38 9.61 -13.80
CA TRP A 426 19.47 9.70 -14.96
C TRP A 426 19.60 8.48 -15.88
N GLN A 427 20.83 8.08 -16.20
CA GLN A 427 21.08 6.93 -17.07
C GLN A 427 20.54 5.62 -16.47
N TRP A 428 20.76 5.41 -15.17
CA TRP A 428 20.21 4.25 -14.46
C TRP A 428 18.68 4.28 -14.49
N PHE A 429 18.08 5.42 -14.16
CA PHE A 429 16.63 5.58 -14.13
C PHE A 429 15.98 5.33 -15.49
N GLN A 430 16.57 5.84 -16.57
CA GLN A 430 16.10 5.61 -17.94
C GLN A 430 16.17 4.13 -18.31
N THR A 431 17.31 3.48 -18.10
CA THR A 431 17.51 2.05 -18.36
C THR A 431 16.45 1.21 -17.63
N ARG A 432 16.23 1.50 -16.34
CA ARG A 432 15.25 0.79 -15.53
C ARG A 432 13.81 1.05 -15.97
N CYS A 433 13.51 2.26 -16.46
CA CYS A 433 12.22 2.56 -17.07
C CYS A 433 12.00 1.80 -18.38
N GLU A 434 13.02 1.62 -19.23
CA GLU A 434 12.93 0.81 -20.45
C GLU A 434 12.60 -0.65 -20.14
N GLU A 435 13.32 -1.25 -19.19
CA GLU A 435 13.10 -2.63 -18.76
C GLU A 435 11.68 -2.83 -18.20
N LEU A 436 11.21 -1.89 -17.37
CA LEU A 436 9.84 -1.92 -16.82
C LEU A 436 8.75 -1.53 -17.84
N ALA A 437 9.05 -0.76 -18.88
CA ALA A 437 8.09 -0.44 -19.93
C ALA A 437 7.69 -1.68 -20.73
N ILE A 438 8.65 -2.60 -20.94
CA ILE A 438 8.46 -3.90 -21.59
C ILE A 438 7.71 -4.86 -20.67
N ALA A 439 8.15 -4.98 -19.41
CA ALA A 439 7.56 -5.93 -18.45
C ALA A 439 6.17 -5.51 -17.94
N GLY A 440 5.98 -4.21 -17.72
CA GLY A 440 4.83 -3.63 -17.01
C GLY A 440 4.94 -3.76 -15.49
N VAL A 441 4.44 -2.77 -14.76
CA VAL A 441 4.49 -2.78 -13.27
C VAL A 441 3.40 -3.65 -12.63
N ASP A 442 2.43 -4.08 -13.42
CA ASP A 442 1.28 -4.87 -13.01
C ASP A 442 1.64 -6.27 -12.50
N ASP A 443 2.81 -6.77 -12.90
CA ASP A 443 3.38 -8.03 -12.42
C ASP A 443 4.14 -7.87 -11.09
N ILE A 444 4.48 -6.64 -10.71
CA ILE A 444 5.24 -6.32 -9.50
C ILE A 444 4.28 -5.96 -8.36
N ALA A 445 3.36 -5.03 -8.62
CA ALA A 445 2.54 -4.45 -7.56
C ALA A 445 1.13 -4.11 -8.07
N GLN A 446 0.27 -5.11 -8.24
CA GLN A 446 -1.12 -4.85 -8.61
C GLN A 446 -1.92 -4.38 -7.38
N PRO A 447 -2.52 -3.17 -7.39
CA PRO A 447 -3.34 -2.69 -6.28
C PRO A 447 -4.60 -3.54 -6.11
N ARG A 448 -5.06 -3.70 -4.87
CA ARG A 448 -6.29 -4.44 -4.52
C ARG A 448 -7.46 -3.50 -4.25
N SER A 449 -7.18 -2.33 -3.70
CA SER A 449 -8.14 -1.25 -3.51
C SER A 449 -8.63 -0.72 -4.85
N ARG A 450 -9.96 -0.64 -5.00
CA ARG A 450 -10.61 -0.05 -6.17
C ARG A 450 -10.28 1.43 -6.38
N LEU A 451 -9.72 2.10 -5.38
CA LEU A 451 -9.34 3.51 -5.41
C LEU A 451 -7.96 3.73 -6.05
N LEU A 452 -7.21 2.66 -6.26
CA LEU A 452 -5.84 2.65 -6.76
C LEU A 452 -5.74 2.04 -8.17
N SER A 453 -4.66 2.39 -8.86
CA SER A 453 -4.37 1.94 -10.23
C SER A 453 -2.90 2.18 -10.56
N THR A 454 -2.29 1.28 -11.32
CA THR A 454 -0.91 1.41 -11.84
C THR A 454 -0.79 2.28 -13.09
N ARG A 455 -1.90 2.81 -13.61
CA ARG A 455 -1.88 3.64 -14.84
C ARG A 455 -0.92 4.82 -14.77
N GLY A 456 -0.82 5.52 -13.63
CA GLY A 456 0.12 6.62 -13.46
C GLY A 456 1.57 6.15 -13.58
N LEU A 457 1.94 5.09 -12.83
CA LEU A 457 3.25 4.44 -12.93
C LEU A 457 3.57 4.00 -14.36
N ASN A 458 2.69 3.23 -15.00
CA ASN A 458 2.91 2.74 -16.36
C ASN A 458 3.06 3.88 -17.38
N THR A 459 2.35 4.99 -17.19
CA THR A 459 2.45 6.17 -18.08
C THR A 459 3.78 6.88 -17.90
N ALA A 460 4.19 7.13 -16.65
CA ALA A 460 5.47 7.76 -16.34
C ALA A 460 6.66 6.94 -16.84
N ILE A 461 6.67 5.63 -16.53
CA ILE A 461 7.74 4.71 -16.91
C ILE A 461 7.89 4.64 -18.43
N ARG A 462 6.77 4.47 -19.16
CA ARG A 462 6.81 4.45 -20.64
C ARG A 462 7.23 5.78 -21.22
N TYR A 463 6.82 6.89 -20.61
CA TYR A 463 7.23 8.20 -21.08
C TYR A 463 8.75 8.36 -21.01
N VAL A 464 9.36 8.02 -19.87
CA VAL A 464 10.82 8.07 -19.69
C VAL A 464 11.53 7.09 -20.62
N ALA A 465 11.05 5.85 -20.73
CA ALA A 465 11.63 4.82 -21.59
C ALA A 465 11.74 5.22 -23.06
N TYR A 466 10.84 6.09 -23.53
CA TYR A 466 10.75 6.48 -24.93
C TYR A 466 10.95 7.98 -25.15
N ILE A 467 11.49 8.70 -24.16
CA ILE A 467 11.59 10.16 -24.17
C ILE A 467 12.48 10.68 -25.31
N ASP A 468 13.49 9.91 -25.70
CA ASP A 468 14.43 10.24 -26.78
C ASP A 468 13.91 9.82 -28.17
N THR A 469 12.75 9.16 -28.21
CA THR A 469 12.10 8.75 -29.45
C THR A 469 10.88 9.62 -29.70
N LEU A 470 10.66 10.04 -30.94
CA LEU A 470 9.50 10.84 -31.36
C LEU A 470 8.12 10.22 -30.95
N GLN A 471 8.09 8.94 -30.54
CA GLN A 471 6.90 8.22 -30.06
C GLN A 471 6.50 8.52 -28.61
N GLY A 472 7.40 9.02 -27.75
CA GLY A 472 7.13 9.25 -26.32
C GLY A 472 5.98 10.24 -26.07
N ALA A 473 5.93 11.31 -26.88
CA ALA A 473 4.88 12.35 -26.78
C ALA A 473 3.49 11.88 -27.26
N GLU A 474 3.41 10.83 -28.09
CA GLU A 474 2.14 10.28 -28.60
C GLU A 474 1.62 9.14 -27.70
N LEU A 475 2.52 8.32 -27.15
CA LEU A 475 2.21 7.22 -26.23
C LEU A 475 1.63 7.71 -24.90
N ALA A 476 2.08 8.85 -24.39
CA ALA A 476 1.57 9.42 -23.15
C ALA A 476 0.16 10.05 -23.27
N ARG A 477 -0.27 10.41 -24.49
CA ARG A 477 -1.59 11.02 -24.75
C ARG A 477 -2.74 10.00 -24.89
N ARG A 478 -2.41 8.73 -25.17
CA ARG A 478 -3.39 7.62 -25.29
C ARG A 478 -3.78 7.12 -23.90
#